data_AF-A0A927GZB5-F1
#
_entry.id   AF-A0A927GZB5-F1
#
_cell.length_a   1.000
_cell.length_b   1.000
_cell.length_c   1.000
_cell.angle_alpha   90.00
_cell.angle_beta   90.00
_cell.angle_gamma   90.00
#
_symmetry.space_group_name_H-M   'P 1'
#
loop_
_entity.id
_entity.type
_entity.pdbx_description
1 polymer ?
#
loop_
_entity_poly.entity_id
_entity_poly.type
_entity_poly.pdbx_seq_one_letter_code
_entity_poly.pdbx_strand_id
1 'polypeptide(L)' 'MNHLTGLQVEIDLLKKQLLRTAKIYEFNFGHPQVLEISQQLDQLIVKVMRYSR' A
#
# COMPACT_ATOMS: atom_id res chain seq x y z
N MET A 1 -16.16 16.83 -0.41
CA MET A 1 -16.10 15.56 0.35
C MET A 1 -14.68 15.02 0.25
N ASN A 2 -14.13 14.57 1.38
CA ASN A 2 -12.70 14.62 1.72
C ASN A 2 -11.81 13.67 0.90
N HIS A 3 -11.05 14.21 -0.07
CA HIS A 3 -10.01 13.46 -0.82
C HIS A 3 -8.97 12.77 0.08
N LEU A 4 -8.68 13.36 1.25
CA LEU A 4 -7.73 12.81 2.22
C LEU A 4 -8.23 11.50 2.88
N THR A 5 -9.54 11.33 2.99
CA THR A 5 -10.12 10.14 3.64
C THR A 5 -10.13 8.94 2.70
N GLY A 6 -10.34 9.15 1.39
CA GLY A 6 -10.30 8.08 0.39
C GLY A 6 -8.90 7.47 0.24
N LEU A 7 -7.88 8.32 0.12
CA LEU A 7 -6.47 7.88 0.00
C LEU A 7 -5.98 7.16 1.25
N GLN A 8 -6.36 7.61 2.45
CA GLN A 8 -6.02 6.90 3.68
C GLN A 8 -6.68 5.52 3.76
N VAL A 9 -7.93 5.40 3.32
CA VAL A 9 -8.64 4.11 3.26
C VAL A 9 -7.99 3.18 2.24
N GLU A 10 -7.59 3.67 1.07
CA GLU A 10 -6.84 2.88 0.08
C GLU A 10 -5.50 2.39 0.63
N ILE A 11 -4.76 3.24 1.35
CA ILE A 11 -3.50 2.86 2.00
C ILE A 11 -3.73 1.76 3.04
N ASP A 12 -4.79 1.86 3.86
CA ASP A 12 -5.11 0.84 4.87
C ASP A 12 -5.49 -0.50 4.22
N LEU A 13 -6.28 -0.46 3.14
CA LEU A 13 -6.65 -1.64 2.36
C LEU A 13 -5.42 -2.31 1.72
N LEU A 14 -4.52 -1.51 1.15
CA LEU A 14 -3.29 -2.02 0.54
C LEU A 14 -2.30 -2.57 1.58
N LYS A 15 -2.21 -1.97 2.77
CA LYS A 15 -1.43 -2.54 3.88
C LYS A 15 -1.96 -3.91 4.30
N LYS A 16 -3.29 -4.05 4.41
CA LYS A 16 -3.92 -5.34 4.73
C LYS A 16 -3.70 -6.38 3.63
N GLN A 17 -3.81 -5.98 2.36
CA GLN A 17 -3.49 -6.86 1.24
C GLN A 17 -2.02 -7.26 1.24
N LEU A 18 -1.10 -6.33 1.43
CA LEU A 18 0.34 -6.61 1.52
C LEU A 18 0.63 -7.62 2.63
N LEU A 19 0.05 -7.43 3.81
CA LEU A 19 0.23 -8.34 4.94
C LEU A 19 -0.31 -9.74 4.63
N ARG A 20 -1.48 -9.82 3.99
CA ARG A 20 -2.08 -11.11 3.60
C ARG A 20 -1.23 -11.82 2.54
N THR A 21 -0.82 -11.09 1.51
CA THR A 21 0.00 -11.61 0.42
C THR A 21 1.38 -12.02 0.93
N ALA A 22 2.01 -11.20 1.76
CA ALA A 22 3.26 -11.55 2.44
C ALA A 22 3.07 -12.82 3.27
N LYS A 23 2.00 -12.96 4.07
CA LYS A 23 1.73 -14.20 4.81
C LYS A 23 1.57 -15.43 3.90
N ILE A 24 0.90 -15.31 2.76
CA ILE A 24 0.74 -16.40 1.78
C ILE A 24 2.11 -16.84 1.24
N TYR A 25 3.00 -15.89 1.01
CA TYR A 25 4.36 -16.14 0.50
C TYR A 25 5.40 -16.21 1.62
N GLU A 26 5.02 -16.53 2.86
CA GLU A 26 5.94 -16.70 4.00
C GLU A 26 6.87 -15.50 4.26
N PHE A 27 6.35 -14.30 4.08
CA PHE A 27 7.07 -13.03 4.14
C PHE A 27 8.23 -12.93 3.15
N ASN A 28 8.14 -13.64 2.02
CA ASN A 28 9.06 -13.46 0.91
C ASN A 28 8.82 -12.12 0.22
N PHE A 29 9.50 -11.08 0.70
CA PHE A 29 9.47 -9.73 0.13
C PHE A 29 10.10 -9.66 -1.28
N GLY A 30 10.82 -10.71 -1.71
CA GLY A 30 11.31 -10.85 -3.09
C GLY A 30 10.28 -11.43 -4.05
N HIS A 31 9.13 -11.90 -3.57
CA HIS A 31 8.09 -12.43 -4.44
C HIS A 31 7.48 -11.30 -5.28
N PRO A 32 7.33 -11.47 -6.61
CA PRO A 32 6.89 -10.41 -7.52
C PRO A 32 5.58 -9.76 -7.10
N GLN A 33 4.62 -10.55 -6.58
CA GLN A 33 3.35 -9.99 -6.09
C GLN A 33 3.49 -9.18 -4.79
N VAL A 34 4.40 -9.55 -3.88
CA VAL A 34 4.65 -8.78 -2.65
C VAL A 34 5.36 -7.47 -3.01
N LEU A 35 6.29 -7.53 -3.98
CA LEU A 35 6.99 -6.38 -4.54
C LEU A 35 6.04 -5.39 -5.23
N GLU A 36 5.14 -5.88 -6.10
CA GLU A 36 4.15 -5.04 -6.77
C GLU A 36 3.24 -4.31 -5.77
N ILE A 37 2.72 -5.02 -4.76
CA ILE A 37 1.85 -4.39 -3.76
C ILE A 37 2.64 -3.38 -2.91
N SER A 38 3.91 -3.68 -2.60
CA SER A 38 4.79 -2.77 -1.86
C SER A 38 5.05 -1.48 -2.64
N GLN A 39 5.33 -1.59 -3.94
CA GLN A 39 5.55 -0.43 -4.82
C GLN A 39 4.28 0.42 -4.97
N GLN A 40 3.11 -0.21 -5.12
CA GLN A 40 1.83 0.50 -5.18
C GLN A 40 1.54 1.26 -3.88
N LEU A 41 1.82 0.64 -2.74
CA LEU A 41 1.68 1.28 -1.43
C LEU A 41 2.62 2.48 -1.27
N ASP A 42 3.87 2.33 -1.68
CA ASP A 42 4.88 3.41 -1.64
C ASP A 42 4.44 4.62 -2.49
N GLN A 43 3.99 4.38 -3.72
CA GLN A 43 3.47 5.43 -4.60
C GLN A 43 2.29 6.19 -3.99
N LEU A 44 1.38 5.49 -3.32
CA LEU A 44 0.24 6.12 -2.64
C LEU A 44 0.65 6.93 -1.42
N ILE A 45 1.64 6.46 -0.65
CA ILE A 45 2.20 7.22 0.48
C ILE A 45 2.86 8.50 -0.03
N VAL A 46 3.68 8.43 -1.08
CA VAL A 46 4.31 9.59 -1.72
C VAL A 46 3.26 10.56 -2.26
N LYS A 47 2.18 10.05 -2.85
CA LYS A 47 1.06 10.87 -3.33
C LYS A 47 0.37 11.60 -2.18
N VAL A 48 0.08 10.92 -1.07
CA VAL A 48 -0.51 11.55 0.12
C VAL A 48 0.43 12.60 0.72
N MET A 49 1.73 12.31 0.84
CA MET A 49 2.72 13.28 1.33
C MET A 49 2.78 14.53 0.45
N ARG A 50 2.68 14.39 -0.88
CA ARG A 50 2.65 15.51 -1.82
C ARG A 50 1.36 16.33 -1.72
N TYR A 51 0.22 15.70 -1.47
CA TYR A 51 -1.07 16.38 -1.33
C TYR A 51 -1.29 17.02 0.05
N SER A 52 -0.48 16.66 1.06
CA SER A 52 -0.55 17.21 2.41
C SER A 52 0.32 18.46 2.62
N ARG A 53 0.86 19.05 1.54
CA ARG A 53 1.71 20.25 1.55
C ARG A 53 0.92 21.46 1.05
#